data_AF-A0A2D8L9X0-F1
#
_entry.id   AF-A0A2D8L9X0-F1
#
_cell.length_a   1.000
_cell.length_b   1.000
_cell.length_c   1.000
_cell.angle_alpha   90.00
_cell.angle_beta   90.00
_cell.angle_gamma   90.00
#
_symmetry.space_group_name_H-M   'P 1'
#
loop_
_entity.id
_entity.type
_entity.pdbx_description
1 polymer ?
#
loop_
_entity_poly.entity_id
_entity_poly.type
_entity_poly.pdbx_seq_one_letter_code
_entity_poly.pdbx_strand_id
1 'polypeptide(L)'
;MAVYRVEKGEWSKVADDMPELLEWHDGEGLESALAGYGFFPWDEVDHVFEVFQRRTPAVKGGLAGVRYVFSVHAEGELSEEILVGDWFPDYLHVLERLEVLQRRDAALRAELAALHGQGGGV
;
A
#
# COMPACT_ATOMS: atom_id res chain seq x y z
N MET A 1 0.45 1.44 12.35
CA MET A 1 -0.18 1.31 11.03
C MET A 1 -1.30 2.32 10.99
N ALA A 2 -1.79 2.66 9.80
CA ALA A 2 -2.89 3.59 9.64
C ALA A 2 -3.50 3.34 8.28
N VAL A 3 -4.81 3.52 8.21
CA VAL A 3 -5.55 3.38 6.96
C VAL A 3 -5.98 4.75 6.50
N TYR A 4 -5.59 5.08 5.28
CA TYR A 4 -5.98 6.31 4.62
C TYR A 4 -6.95 6.00 3.49
N ARG A 5 -7.86 6.93 3.23
CA ARG A 5 -8.67 6.95 2.03
C ARG A 5 -8.37 8.21 1.24
N VAL A 6 -8.27 8.05 -0.07
CA VAL A 6 -8.12 9.16 -1.02
C VAL A 6 -9.43 9.36 -1.76
N GLU A 7 -10.00 10.54 -1.61
CA GLU A 7 -11.18 10.98 -2.35
C GLU A 7 -10.95 12.40 -2.85
N LYS A 8 -11.07 12.63 -4.17
CA LYS A 8 -10.92 13.96 -4.79
C LYS A 8 -9.58 14.64 -4.50
N GLY A 9 -8.51 13.86 -4.40
CA GLY A 9 -7.15 14.30 -4.07
C GLY A 9 -6.91 14.58 -2.59
N GLU A 10 -7.90 14.39 -1.73
CA GLU A 10 -7.77 14.59 -0.29
C GLU A 10 -7.54 13.27 0.43
N TRP A 11 -6.59 13.27 1.36
CA TRP A 11 -6.24 12.11 2.18
C TRP A 11 -6.90 12.25 3.55
N SER A 12 -7.70 11.24 3.91
CA SER A 12 -8.35 11.17 5.22
C SER A 12 -7.96 9.89 5.91
N LYS A 13 -7.51 9.96 7.17
CA LYS A 13 -7.35 8.77 8.00
C LYS A 13 -8.74 8.22 8.33
N VAL A 14 -8.97 6.94 8.03
CA VAL A 14 -10.28 6.29 8.21
C VAL A 14 -10.27 5.17 9.26
N ALA A 15 -9.09 4.65 9.59
CA ALA A 15 -8.91 3.66 10.66
C ALA A 15 -7.45 3.67 11.17
N ASP A 16 -7.24 3.12 12.37
CA ASP A 16 -5.88 2.87 12.88
C ASP A 16 -5.26 1.62 12.25
N ASP A 17 -6.07 0.67 11.77
CA ASP A 17 -5.61 -0.53 11.07
C ASP A 17 -6.68 -1.12 10.14
N MET A 18 -6.29 -2.14 9.35
CA MET A 18 -7.22 -2.85 8.48
C MET A 18 -8.28 -3.68 9.22
N PRO A 19 -7.96 -4.42 10.29
CA PRO A 19 -8.95 -5.14 11.09
C PRO A 19 -10.14 -4.30 11.57
N GLU A 20 -10.01 -2.98 11.72
CA GLU A 20 -11.15 -2.09 11.99
C GLU A 20 -12.15 -1.97 10.83
N LEU A 21 -11.73 -2.21 9.58
CA LEU A 21 -12.56 -2.06 8.38
C LEU A 21 -13.04 -3.37 7.78
N LEU A 22 -12.41 -4.48 8.13
CA LEU A 22 -12.69 -5.81 7.59
C LEU A 22 -12.53 -6.89 8.66
N GLU A 23 -13.29 -7.98 8.54
CA GLU A 23 -13.12 -9.15 9.40
C GLU A 23 -11.78 -9.80 9.04
N TRP A 24 -10.85 -9.77 10.00
CA TRP A 24 -9.51 -10.31 9.87
C TRP A 24 -9.35 -11.43 10.90
N HIS A 25 -9.08 -12.65 10.44
CA HIS A 25 -8.85 -13.77 11.36
C HIS A 25 -7.40 -13.82 11.85
N ASP A 26 -7.18 -14.09 13.14
CA ASP A 26 -5.83 -14.24 13.71
C ASP A 26 -5.00 -15.26 12.91
N GLY A 27 -3.82 -14.82 12.45
CA GLY A 27 -2.89 -15.64 11.65
C GLY A 27 -3.13 -15.63 10.15
N GLU A 28 -4.17 -14.94 9.66
CA GLU A 28 -4.39 -14.67 8.25
C GLU A 28 -3.52 -13.49 7.77
N GLY A 29 -2.94 -13.60 6.57
CA GLY A 29 -2.21 -12.49 5.95
C GLY A 29 -3.14 -11.52 5.22
N LEU A 30 -2.68 -10.28 4.97
CA LEU A 30 -3.46 -9.23 4.32
C LEU A 30 -4.07 -9.68 2.98
N GLU A 31 -3.30 -10.36 2.13
CA GLU A 31 -3.77 -10.88 0.84
C GLU A 31 -4.98 -11.81 0.99
N SER A 32 -4.92 -12.76 1.93
CA SER A 32 -5.99 -13.73 2.16
C SER A 32 -7.25 -13.04 2.67
N ALA A 33 -7.09 -12.11 3.61
CA ALA A 33 -8.20 -11.31 4.12
C ALA A 33 -8.85 -10.50 2.98
N LEU A 34 -8.04 -9.78 2.19
CA LEU A 34 -8.51 -8.99 1.04
C LEU A 34 -9.19 -9.83 -0.05
N ALA A 35 -8.74 -11.07 -0.28
CA ALA A 35 -9.36 -12.00 -1.22
C ALA A 35 -10.81 -12.33 -0.83
N GLY A 36 -11.11 -12.45 0.47
CA GLY A 36 -12.48 -12.59 0.99
C GLY A 36 -13.41 -11.42 0.60
N TYR A 37 -12.82 -10.24 0.36
CA TYR A 37 -13.50 -9.02 -0.08
C TYR A 37 -13.39 -8.75 -1.59
N GLY A 38 -12.94 -9.76 -2.37
CA GLY A 38 -12.87 -9.73 -3.83
C GLY A 38 -11.74 -8.89 -4.41
N PHE A 39 -10.75 -8.55 -3.58
CA PHE A 39 -9.49 -7.95 -4.02
C PHE A 39 -8.49 -9.04 -4.43
N PHE A 40 -7.71 -8.76 -5.45
CA PHE A 40 -6.67 -9.65 -5.93
C PHE A 40 -5.39 -8.85 -6.19
N PRO A 41 -4.20 -9.44 -6.05
CA PRO A 41 -2.95 -8.81 -6.44
C PRO A 41 -3.06 -8.27 -7.87
N TRP A 42 -2.58 -7.04 -8.07
CA TRP A 42 -2.65 -6.32 -9.33
C TRP A 42 -1.28 -5.86 -9.82
N ASP A 43 -0.50 -5.24 -8.95
CA ASP A 43 0.84 -4.72 -9.26
C ASP A 43 1.68 -4.63 -7.98
N GLU A 44 3.00 -4.58 -8.12
CA GLU A 44 3.93 -4.44 -7.00
C GLU A 44 5.21 -3.72 -7.41
N VAL A 45 5.80 -3.00 -6.46
CA VAL A 45 7.17 -2.50 -6.54
C VAL A 45 7.89 -3.01 -5.30
N ASP A 46 8.84 -3.90 -5.52
CA ASP A 46 9.60 -4.59 -4.48
C ASP A 46 10.08 -3.61 -3.40
N HIS A 47 9.77 -3.94 -2.15
CA HIS A 47 10.04 -3.15 -0.94
C HIS A 47 9.43 -1.75 -0.85
N VAL A 48 8.55 -1.35 -1.78
CA VAL A 48 7.88 -0.04 -1.73
C VAL A 48 6.39 -0.21 -1.49
N PHE A 49 5.71 -0.95 -2.37
CA PHE A 49 4.28 -1.21 -2.20
C PHE A 49 3.82 -2.44 -2.98
N GLU A 50 2.69 -2.98 -2.55
CA GLU A 50 1.85 -3.91 -3.30
C GLU A 50 0.46 -3.28 -3.52
N VAL A 51 -0.17 -3.60 -4.65
CA VAL A 51 -1.49 -3.10 -5.03
C VAL A 51 -2.44 -4.25 -5.22
N PHE A 52 -3.59 -4.18 -4.55
CA PHE A 52 -4.69 -5.09 -4.75
C PHE A 52 -5.83 -4.38 -5.47
N GLN A 53 -6.37 -5.00 -6.52
CA GLN A 53 -7.52 -4.49 -7.26
C GLN A 53 -8.75 -5.34 -6.97
N ARG A 54 -9.86 -4.68 -6.64
CA ARG A 54 -11.15 -5.34 -6.55
C ARG A 54 -11.74 -5.52 -7.94
N ARG A 55 -12.19 -6.73 -8.30
CA ARG A 55 -12.80 -6.97 -9.62
C ARG A 55 -14.24 -6.49 -9.73
N THR A 56 -15.03 -6.67 -8.68
CA THR A 56 -16.47 -6.33 -8.62
C THR A 56 -16.74 -5.24 -7.58
N PRO A 57 -17.52 -4.18 -7.87
CA PRO A 57 -17.80 -3.13 -6.90
C PRO A 57 -18.48 -3.68 -5.63
N ALA A 58 -17.99 -3.29 -4.44
CA ALA A 58 -18.70 -3.53 -3.19
C ALA A 58 -19.54 -2.30 -2.83
N VAL A 59 -20.81 -2.54 -2.52
CA VAL A 59 -21.80 -1.48 -2.22
C VAL A 59 -22.03 -1.29 -0.72
N LYS A 60 -21.43 -2.12 0.14
CA LYS A 60 -21.60 -2.11 1.61
C LYS A 60 -20.30 -2.52 2.32
N GLY A 61 -20.17 -2.16 3.61
CA GLY A 61 -19.02 -2.47 4.47
C GLY A 61 -17.97 -1.37 4.51
N GLY A 62 -16.93 -1.52 5.35
CA GLY A 62 -15.85 -0.54 5.53
C GLY A 62 -15.04 -0.25 4.26
N LEU A 63 -15.03 -1.21 3.32
CA LEU A 63 -14.39 -1.09 2.02
C LEU A 63 -15.36 -0.73 0.88
N ALA A 64 -16.57 -0.25 1.18
CA ALA A 64 -17.51 0.18 0.14
C ALA A 64 -16.91 1.31 -0.71
N GLY A 65 -17.09 1.22 -2.03
CA GLY A 65 -16.54 2.18 -2.99
C GLY A 65 -15.04 2.03 -3.29
N VAL A 66 -14.31 1.20 -2.55
CA VAL A 66 -12.88 0.96 -2.78
C VAL A 66 -12.68 0.04 -3.99
N ARG A 67 -11.84 0.49 -4.93
CA ARG A 67 -11.39 -0.26 -6.12
C ARG A 67 -9.96 -0.76 -5.97
N TYR A 68 -9.09 0.02 -5.33
CA TYR A 68 -7.69 -0.32 -5.12
C TYR A 68 -7.31 -0.19 -3.65
N VAL A 69 -6.46 -1.10 -3.17
CA VAL A 69 -5.78 -1.02 -1.88
C VAL A 69 -4.29 -1.04 -2.16
N PHE A 70 -3.58 0.01 -1.75
CA PHE A 70 -2.12 0.00 -1.72
C PHE A 70 -1.68 -0.35 -0.31
N SER A 71 -0.82 -1.33 -0.17
CA SER A 71 -0.07 -1.58 1.07
C SER A 71 1.33 -1.04 0.84
N VAL A 72 1.70 0.01 1.57
CA VAL A 72 2.99 0.69 1.45
C VAL A 72 3.89 0.21 2.55
N HIS A 73 5.05 -0.31 2.20
CA HIS A 73 6.02 -0.83 3.15
C HIS A 73 6.86 0.31 3.74
N ALA A 74 6.91 0.39 5.06
CA ALA A 74 7.84 1.26 5.79
C ALA A 74 8.98 0.41 6.40
N GLU A 75 9.94 1.06 7.08
CA GLU A 75 11.01 0.33 7.77
C GLU A 75 10.45 -0.65 8.80
N GLY A 76 10.84 -1.92 8.67
CA GLY A 76 10.39 -3.02 9.54
C GLY A 76 9.13 -3.71 9.04
N GLU A 77 8.28 -4.16 9.97
CA GLU A 77 7.00 -4.84 9.69
C GLU A 77 5.83 -3.85 9.61
N LEU A 78 6.11 -2.55 9.43
CA LEU A 78 5.08 -1.52 9.41
C LEU A 78 4.64 -1.29 7.96
N SER A 79 3.34 -1.48 7.69
CA SER A 79 2.70 -0.99 6.47
C SER A 79 1.67 0.10 6.76
N GLU A 80 1.46 0.97 5.79
CA GLU A 80 0.31 1.87 5.72
C GLU A 80 -0.58 1.46 4.56
N GLU A 81 -1.89 1.45 4.79
CA GLU A 81 -2.87 1.03 3.79
C GLU A 81 -3.60 2.23 3.22
N ILE A 82 -3.68 2.31 1.89
CA ILE A 82 -4.29 3.42 1.16
C ILE A 82 -5.42 2.89 0.31
N LEU A 83 -6.63 3.35 0.61
CA LEU A 83 -7.87 2.98 -0.06
C LEU A 83 -8.19 4.00 -1.15
N VAL A 84 -8.37 3.52 -2.38
CA VAL A 84 -8.68 4.36 -3.54
C VAL A 84 -9.92 3.86 -4.26
N GLY A 85 -10.79 4.78 -4.65
CA GLY A 85 -11.97 4.50 -5.45
C GLY A 85 -11.66 4.21 -6.92
N ASP A 86 -12.69 4.20 -7.76
CA ASP A 86 -12.57 4.00 -9.21
C ASP A 86 -12.22 5.29 -9.99
N TRP A 87 -12.16 6.43 -9.31
CA TRP A 87 -11.81 7.70 -9.93
C TRP A 87 -10.31 7.75 -10.25
N PHE A 88 -10.00 7.68 -11.55
CA PHE A 88 -8.64 7.58 -12.05
C PHE A 88 -7.66 8.67 -11.55
N PRO A 89 -8.07 9.94 -11.40
CA PRO A 89 -7.18 10.97 -10.83
C PRO A 89 -6.71 10.69 -9.39
N ASP A 90 -7.53 10.08 -8.53
CA ASP A 90 -7.08 9.70 -7.18
C ASP A 90 -6.02 8.60 -7.24
N TYR A 91 -6.21 7.63 -8.15
CA TYR A 91 -5.22 6.58 -8.39
C TYR A 91 -3.89 7.16 -8.85
N LEU A 92 -3.89 8.10 -9.81
CA LEU A 92 -2.68 8.79 -10.25
C LEU A 92 -2.05 9.61 -9.12
N HIS A 93 -2.85 10.30 -8.32
CA HIS A 93 -2.36 11.09 -7.20
C HIS A 93 -1.60 10.25 -6.16
N VAL A 94 -2.08 9.03 -5.89
CA VAL A 94 -1.37 8.06 -5.04
C VAL A 94 -0.06 7.62 -5.69
N LEU A 95 -0.08 7.24 -6.97
CA LEU A 95 1.14 6.81 -7.68
C LEU A 95 2.22 7.89 -7.69
N GLU A 96 1.87 9.15 -7.96
CA GLU A 96 2.82 10.27 -7.94
C GLU A 96 3.53 10.42 -6.59
N ARG A 97 2.82 10.14 -5.48
CA ARG A 97 3.40 10.16 -4.14
C ARG A 97 4.31 8.96 -3.89
N LEU A 98 3.91 7.77 -4.32
CA LEU A 98 4.70 6.55 -4.16
C LEU A 98 5.98 6.57 -5.02
N GLU A 99 5.95 7.21 -6.20
CA GLU A 99 7.15 7.41 -7.02
C GLU A 99 8.26 8.16 -6.26
N VAL A 100 7.90 9.12 -5.40
CA VAL A 100 8.88 9.85 -4.58
C VAL A 100 9.55 8.90 -3.59
N LEU A 101 8.79 7.97 -3.00
CA LEU A 101 9.31 6.95 -2.09
C LEU A 101 10.23 5.98 -2.82
N GLN A 102 9.81 5.49 -4.00
CA GLN A 102 10.62 4.60 -4.83
C GLN A 102 11.97 5.23 -5.21
N ARG A 103 11.98 6.50 -5.63
CA ARG A 103 13.23 7.21 -5.96
C ARG A 103 14.15 7.37 -4.74
N ARG A 104 13.57 7.61 -3.56
CA ARG A 104 14.33 7.71 -2.30
C ARG A 104 14.92 6.37 -1.89
N ASP A 105 14.15 5.29 -1.93
CA ASP A 105 14.64 3.94 -1.63
C ASP A 105 15.78 3.54 -2.58
N ALA A 106 15.63 3.76 -3.89
CA ALA A 106 16.68 3.49 -4.87
C ALA A 106 17.97 4.28 -4.58
N ALA A 107 17.86 5.56 -4.18
CA ALA A 107 19.00 6.38 -3.80
C ALA A 107 19.69 5.87 -2.53
N LEU A 108 18.92 5.51 -1.50
CA LEU A 108 19.43 4.96 -0.25
C LEU A 108 20.16 3.62 -0.47
N ARG A 109 19.60 2.72 -1.28
CA ARG A 109 20.25 1.45 -1.64
C ARG A 109 21.56 1.67 -2.38
N ALA A 110 21.60 2.64 -3.30
CA ALA A 110 22.83 2.98 -4.01
C ALA A 110 23.91 3.53 -3.07
N GLU A 111 23.53 4.36 -2.08
CA GLU A 111 24.45 4.86 -1.06
C GLU A 111 24.98 3.74 -0.14
N LEU A 112 24.09 2.86 0.34
CA LEU A 112 24.47 1.69 1.15
C LEU A 112 25.41 0.74 0.40
N ALA A 113 25.14 0.49 -0.90
CA ALA A 113 26.01 -0.31 -1.74
C ALA A 113 27.39 0.34 -1.92
N ALA A 114 27.46 1.67 -2.08
CA ALA A 114 28.73 2.41 -2.18
C ALA A 114 29.54 2.36 -0.87
N LEU A 115 28.88 2.45 0.29
CA LEU A 115 29.52 2.33 1.60
C LEU A 115 30.07 0.91 1.85
N HIS A 116 29.31 -0.13 1.51
CA HIS A 116 29.78 -1.53 1.65
C HIS A 116 30.86 -1.90 0.63
N GLY A 117 30.88 -1.29 -0.55
CA GLY A 117 31.92 -1.48 -1.56
C GLY A 117 33.29 -0.88 -1.21
N GLN A 118 33.34 0.05 -0.24
CA GLN A 118 34.59 0.70 0.19
C GLN A 118 35.28 0.03 1.39
N GLY A 119 34.63 -0.93 2.07
CA GLY A 119 35.16 -1.62 3.26
C GLY A 119 36.01 -2.88 2.99
N GLY A 120 36.18 -3.30 1.74
CA GLY A 120 36.79 -4.59 1.36
C GLY A 120 38.26 -4.56 0.97
N GLY A 121 39.00 -3.50 1.28
CA GLY A 121 40.40 -3.35 0.87
C GLY A 121 41.35 -2.97 2.01
N VAL A 122 41.72 -3.95 2.84
CA VAL A 122 43.00 -4.00 3.57
C VAL A 122 43.48 -5.44 3.63
#